data_AF-A0A871R6F4-F1
#
_entry.id   AF-A0A871R6F4-F1
#
_cell.length_a   1.000
_cell.length_b   1.000
_cell.length_c   1.000
_cell.angle_alpha   90.00
_cell.angle_beta   90.00
_cell.angle_gamma   90.00
#
_symmetry.space_group_name_H-M   'P 1'
#
loop_
_entity.id
_entity.type
_entity.pdbx_description
1 polymer ?
#
loop_
_entity_poly.entity_id
_entity_poly.type
_entity_poly.pdbx_seq_one_letter_code
_entity_poly.pdbx_strand_id
1 'polypeptide(L)'
;MVLVTVTDVQYLRDVEKWFLETPRGNIIANKVVIATNAYTAAILPEFKGVIVPVKGCVSHLKPADHSIKKLPYNYYHAYPMEGDYVTARSDGSSTARYGKKKDSYASLASLAANNSITRGDK
;
A
#
# COMPACT_ATOMS: atom_id res chain seq x y z
N MET A 1 1.78 10.82 -17.76
CA MET A 1 2.16 9.38 -17.85
C MET A 1 0.89 8.57 -17.92
N VAL A 2 0.62 7.88 -19.04
CA VAL A 2 -0.57 7.02 -19.16
C VAL A 2 -0.16 5.61 -18.77
N LEU A 3 -0.71 5.09 -17.67
CA LEU A 3 -0.54 3.69 -17.29
C LEU A 3 -1.38 2.82 -18.23
N VAL A 4 -0.75 1.81 -18.82
CA VAL A 4 -1.42 0.81 -19.66
C VAL A 4 -1.27 -0.54 -18.97
N THR A 5 -2.38 -1.25 -18.79
CA THR A 5 -2.40 -2.57 -18.17
C THR A 5 -1.89 -3.61 -19.15
N VAL A 6 -0.91 -4.40 -18.73
CA VAL A 6 -0.58 -5.66 -19.40
C VAL A 6 -1.66 -6.67 -19.05
N THR A 7 -2.22 -7.34 -20.05
CA THR A 7 -3.27 -8.36 -19.87
C THR A 7 -2.71 -9.78 -19.93
N ASP A 8 -1.62 -9.97 -20.67
CA ASP A 8 -0.96 -11.26 -20.79
C ASP A 8 0.53 -11.14 -21.08
N VAL A 9 1.30 -12.15 -20.70
CA VAL A 9 2.76 -12.24 -20.92
C VAL A 9 3.13 -13.65 -21.35
N GLN A 10 3.74 -13.77 -22.52
CA GLN A 10 4.17 -15.03 -23.10
C GLN A 10 5.62 -14.97 -23.57
N TYR A 11 6.33 -16.09 -23.51
CA TYR A 11 7.63 -16.24 -24.13
C TYR A 11 7.49 -16.99 -25.47
N LEU A 12 7.74 -16.30 -26.56
CA LEU A 12 7.69 -16.86 -27.92
C LEU A 12 9.02 -17.57 -28.20
N ARG A 13 9.00 -18.90 -28.16
CA ARG A 13 10.21 -19.73 -28.31
C ARG A 13 10.80 -19.64 -29.71
N ASP A 14 9.98 -19.55 -30.74
CA ASP A 14 10.43 -19.56 -32.15
C ASP A 14 11.29 -18.34 -32.53
N VAL A 15 11.07 -17.21 -31.85
CA VAL A 15 11.79 -15.95 -32.08
C VAL A 15 12.64 -15.52 -30.87
N GLU A 16 12.66 -16.34 -29.82
CA GLU A 16 13.36 -16.11 -28.55
C GLU A 16 13.05 -14.72 -27.92
N LYS A 17 11.81 -14.24 -28.04
CA LYS A 17 11.36 -12.95 -27.49
C LYS A 17 10.20 -13.11 -26.51
N TRP A 18 10.07 -12.14 -25.64
CA TRP A 18 8.86 -11.94 -24.86
C TRP A 18 7.82 -11.17 -25.67
N PHE A 19 6.57 -11.57 -25.53
CA PHE A 19 5.40 -10.94 -26.11
C PHE A 19 4.42 -10.58 -24.99
N LEU A 20 3.97 -9.33 -25.00
CA LEU A 20 3.05 -8.80 -24.00
C LEU A 20 1.84 -8.22 -24.70
N GLU A 21 0.66 -8.54 -24.19
CA GLU A 21 -0.59 -7.98 -24.68
C GLU A 21 -1.03 -6.82 -23.81
N THR A 22 -1.51 -5.76 -24.46
CA THR A 22 -2.18 -4.64 -23.79
C THR A 22 -3.39 -4.18 -24.60
N PRO A 23 -4.39 -3.53 -23.98
CA PRO A 23 -5.53 -2.98 -24.71
C PRO A 23 -5.15 -1.92 -25.76
N ARG A 24 -3.92 -1.39 -25.74
CA ARG A 24 -3.45 -0.37 -26.69
C ARG A 24 -2.56 -0.96 -27.79
N GLY A 25 -2.41 -2.28 -27.83
CA GLY A 25 -1.55 -3.00 -28.76
C GLY A 25 -0.49 -3.85 -28.06
N ASN A 26 0.22 -4.63 -28.86
CA ASN A 26 1.15 -5.64 -28.38
C ASN A 26 2.59 -5.09 -28.33
N ILE A 27 3.38 -5.64 -27.41
CA ILE A 27 4.78 -5.24 -27.20
C ILE A 27 5.66 -6.49 -27.30
N ILE A 28 6.77 -6.37 -28.05
CA ILE A 28 7.81 -7.39 -28.13
C ILE A 28 9.04 -6.89 -27.38
N ALA A 29 9.62 -7.73 -26.53
CA ALA A 29 10.77 -7.37 -25.70
C ALA A 29 11.81 -8.50 -25.62
N ASN A 30 13.08 -8.13 -25.44
CA ASN A 30 14.15 -9.09 -25.19
C ASN A 30 14.13 -9.62 -23.75
N LYS A 31 13.72 -8.79 -22.80
CA LYS A 31 13.67 -9.08 -21.37
C LYS A 31 12.44 -8.42 -20.77
N VAL A 32 11.83 -9.08 -19.80
CA VAL A 32 10.66 -8.59 -19.06
C VAL A 32 10.94 -8.71 -17.57
N VAL A 33 10.59 -7.68 -16.81
CA VAL A 33 10.66 -7.67 -15.34
C VAL A 33 9.24 -7.54 -14.81
N ILE A 34 8.78 -8.53 -14.05
CA ILE A 34 7.46 -8.52 -13.42
C ILE A 34 7.59 -7.90 -12.03
N ALA A 35 7.08 -6.68 -11.86
CA ALA A 35 7.15 -5.90 -10.63
C ALA A 35 5.74 -5.48 -10.12
N THR A 36 4.74 -6.34 -10.32
CA THR A 36 3.31 -6.05 -10.04
C THR A 36 2.87 -6.39 -8.60
N ASN A 37 3.77 -6.87 -7.74
CA ASN A 37 3.55 -7.15 -6.33
C ASN A 37 2.27 -7.97 -6.07
N ALA A 38 1.31 -7.47 -5.30
CA ALA A 38 0.08 -8.18 -4.93
C ALA A 38 -0.80 -8.60 -6.13
N TYR A 39 -0.54 -8.02 -7.31
CA TYR A 39 -1.23 -8.34 -8.56
C TYR A 39 -0.46 -9.35 -9.44
N THR A 40 0.69 -9.87 -9.00
CA THR A 40 1.52 -10.79 -9.80
C THR A 40 0.75 -12.01 -10.29
N ALA A 41 -0.11 -12.59 -9.45
CA ALA A 41 -0.93 -13.75 -9.83
C ALA A 41 -1.92 -13.49 -10.98
N ALA A 42 -2.20 -12.22 -11.33
CA ALA A 42 -3.04 -11.87 -12.47
C ALA A 42 -2.33 -12.07 -13.82
N ILE A 43 -0.99 -12.00 -13.84
CA ILE A 43 -0.16 -12.15 -15.04
C ILE A 43 0.59 -13.49 -15.02
N LEU A 44 1.01 -13.93 -13.84
CA LEU A 44 1.72 -15.19 -13.62
C LEU A 44 0.91 -16.08 -12.66
N PRO A 45 -0.04 -16.88 -13.17
CA PRO A 45 -0.95 -17.68 -12.34
C PRO A 45 -0.26 -18.66 -11.38
N GLU A 46 0.98 -19.07 -11.67
CA GLU A 46 1.80 -19.92 -10.81
C GLU A 46 2.13 -19.28 -9.45
N PHE A 47 2.02 -17.96 -9.32
CA PHE A 47 2.17 -17.25 -8.04
C PHE A 47 0.88 -17.20 -7.22
N LYS A 48 -0.22 -17.76 -7.70
CA LYS A 48 -1.48 -17.83 -6.96
C LYS A 48 -1.29 -18.65 -5.68
N GLY A 49 -1.59 -18.03 -4.54
CA GLY A 49 -1.37 -18.64 -3.22
C GLY A 49 0.07 -18.53 -2.70
N VAL A 50 1.04 -18.18 -3.55
CA VAL A 50 2.43 -17.87 -3.16
C VAL A 50 2.54 -16.39 -2.74
N ILE A 51 2.04 -15.49 -3.59
CA ILE A 51 1.90 -14.07 -3.27
C ILE A 51 0.42 -13.81 -2.96
N VAL A 52 0.11 -13.61 -1.68
CA VAL A 52 -1.27 -13.41 -1.22
C VAL A 52 -1.55 -11.92 -0.99
N PRO A 53 -2.46 -11.30 -1.77
CA PRO A 53 -2.83 -9.91 -1.57
C PRO A 53 -3.52 -9.73 -0.21
N VAL A 54 -3.06 -8.72 0.52
CA VAL A 54 -3.58 -8.39 1.85
C VAL A 54 -4.05 -6.94 1.86
N LYS A 55 -5.33 -6.74 2.22
CA LYS A 55 -5.85 -5.39 2.46
C LYS A 55 -5.25 -4.82 3.75
N GLY A 56 -4.57 -3.68 3.62
CA GLY A 56 -4.14 -2.84 4.74
C GLY A 56 -4.81 -1.46 4.63
N CYS A 57 -5.23 -0.90 5.77
CA CYS A 57 -5.79 0.44 5.84
C CYS A 57 -4.85 1.34 6.64
N VAL A 58 -4.78 2.61 6.26
CA VAL A 58 -4.05 3.66 6.99
C VAL A 58 -4.93 4.90 7.07
N SER A 59 -4.79 5.66 8.16
CA SER A 59 -5.52 6.90 8.39
C SER A 59 -4.54 8.07 8.44
N HIS A 60 -4.98 9.22 7.94
CA HIS A 60 -4.26 10.48 8.07
C HIS A 60 -4.81 11.27 9.25
N LEU A 61 -3.91 11.69 10.13
CA LEU A 61 -4.20 12.45 11.35
C LEU A 61 -3.64 13.86 11.15
N LYS A 62 -4.53 14.85 11.16
CA LYS A 62 -4.16 16.26 11.09
C LYS A 62 -4.35 16.88 12.48
N PRO A 63 -3.38 17.68 12.97
CA PRO A 63 -3.58 18.44 14.19
C PRO A 63 -4.78 19.39 14.02
N ALA A 64 -5.61 19.51 15.06
CA ALA A 64 -6.72 20.47 15.04
C ALA A 64 -6.23 21.93 15.01
N ASP A 65 -5.03 22.17 15.53
CA ASP A 65 -4.34 23.46 15.51
C ASP A 65 -2.84 23.28 15.19
N HIS A 66 -2.27 24.24 14.47
CA HIS A 66 -0.85 24.32 14.12
C HIS A 66 0.07 24.59 15.32
N SER A 67 -0.48 25.03 16.46
CA SER A 67 0.26 25.15 17.72
C SER A 67 0.63 23.79 18.34
N ILE A 68 -0.04 22.70 17.94
CA ILE A 68 0.23 21.36 18.44
C ILE A 68 1.61 20.90 17.97
N LYS A 69 2.44 20.49 18.93
CA LYS A 69 3.81 20.07 18.67
C LYS A 69 3.84 18.86 17.74
N LYS A 70 4.64 18.96 16.68
CA LYS A 70 4.88 17.86 15.73
C LYS A 70 5.52 16.67 16.44
N LEU A 71 5.14 15.46 16.02
CA LEU A 71 5.85 14.25 16.43
C LEU A 71 7.30 14.32 15.91
N PRO A 72 8.30 14.17 16.77
CA PRO A 72 9.70 14.29 16.37
C PRO A 72 10.21 13.05 15.62
N TYR A 73 9.55 11.90 15.79
CA TYR A 73 9.96 10.62 15.24
C TYR A 73 8.78 9.78 14.75
N ASN A 74 9.09 8.74 13.99
CA ASN A 74 8.14 7.65 13.74
C ASN A 74 8.08 6.75 14.97
N TYR A 75 6.89 6.28 15.30
CA TYR A 75 6.67 5.36 16.40
C TYR A 75 6.17 4.02 15.87
N TYR A 76 6.67 2.95 16.45
CA TYR A 76 6.19 1.59 16.22
C TYR A 76 5.75 1.01 17.56
N HIS A 77 4.54 0.49 17.62
CA HIS A 77 4.02 -0.16 18.80
C HIS A 77 3.88 -1.66 18.49
N ALA A 78 4.70 -2.48 19.15
CA ALA A 78 4.77 -3.92 18.93
C ALA A 78 3.87 -4.65 19.95
N TYR A 79 2.93 -5.43 19.45
CA TYR A 79 2.23 -6.47 20.21
C TYR A 79 2.83 -7.85 19.86
N PRO A 80 2.61 -8.89 20.68
CA PRO A 80 3.19 -10.22 20.44
C PRO A 80 2.92 -10.82 19.04
N MET A 81 1.86 -10.40 18.35
CA MET A 81 1.50 -10.89 17.01
C MET A 81 1.10 -9.79 16.01
N GLU A 82 1.07 -8.53 16.42
CA GLU A 82 0.60 -7.40 15.61
C GLU A 82 1.45 -6.17 15.91
N GLY A 83 1.42 -5.18 15.03
CA GLY A 83 2.09 -3.91 15.31
C GLY A 83 1.42 -2.75 14.62
N ASP A 84 1.32 -1.67 15.36
CA ASP A 84 0.83 -0.38 14.87
C ASP A 84 2.02 0.52 14.59
N TYR A 85 1.88 1.41 13.62
CA TYR A 85 2.88 2.43 13.41
C TYR A 85 2.26 3.79 13.18
N VAL A 86 2.99 4.81 13.61
CA VAL A 86 2.71 6.21 13.32
C VAL A 86 3.93 6.80 12.64
N THR A 87 3.74 7.29 11.42
CA THR A 87 4.77 8.00 10.66
C THR A 87 4.54 9.50 10.82
N ALA A 88 5.49 10.19 11.43
CA ALA A 88 5.50 11.64 11.50
C ALA A 88 5.81 12.24 10.12
N ARG A 89 5.12 13.33 9.77
CA ARG A 89 5.29 14.02 8.49
C ARG A 89 5.87 15.42 8.70
N SER A 90 6.63 15.89 7.71
CA SER A 90 7.29 17.21 7.75
C SER A 90 6.30 18.38 7.85
N ASP A 91 5.10 18.21 7.30
CA ASP A 91 3.98 19.15 7.38
C ASP A 91 3.33 19.23 8.79
N GLY A 92 3.71 18.34 9.73
CA GLY A 92 3.16 18.27 11.08
C GLY A 92 1.95 17.35 11.24
N SER A 93 1.45 16.77 10.15
CA SER A 93 0.48 15.68 10.20
C SER A 93 1.15 14.34 10.51
N SER A 94 0.36 13.28 10.70
CA SER A 94 0.87 11.93 10.91
C SER A 94 0.01 10.90 10.18
N THR A 95 0.62 9.84 9.69
CA THR A 95 -0.13 8.68 9.17
C THR A 95 -0.05 7.54 10.14
N ALA A 96 -1.19 7.01 10.56
CA ALA A 96 -1.27 5.87 11.45
C ALA A 96 -1.77 4.65 10.68
N ARG A 97 -1.08 3.51 10.84
CA ARG A 97 -1.61 2.18 10.53
C ARG A 97 -1.89 1.46 11.84
N TYR A 98 -3.06 0.83 11.91
CA TYR A 98 -3.41 -0.08 12.98
C TYR A 98 -3.50 -1.53 12.48
N GLY A 99 -3.20 -2.49 13.36
CA GLY A 99 -3.30 -3.93 13.17
C GLY A 99 -4.69 -4.39 12.75
N LYS A 100 -4.77 -5.59 12.18
CA LYS A 100 -5.91 -6.10 11.39
C LYS A 100 -7.18 -6.44 12.19
N LYS A 101 -7.22 -6.25 13.51
CA LYS A 101 -8.41 -6.61 14.31
C LYS A 101 -9.55 -5.59 14.22
N LYS A 102 -10.79 -6.09 14.26
CA LYS A 102 -12.06 -5.33 14.28
C LYS A 102 -12.12 -4.27 15.40
N ASP A 103 -11.37 -4.47 16.47
CA ASP A 103 -11.35 -3.64 17.68
C ASP A 103 -10.41 -2.40 17.57
N SER A 104 -9.57 -2.32 16.53
CA SER A 104 -8.65 -1.19 16.32
C SER A 104 -9.33 0.11 15.86
N TYR A 105 -10.58 0.05 15.40
CA TYR A 105 -11.35 1.25 15.08
C TYR A 105 -11.84 1.98 16.34
N ALA A 106 -12.08 1.25 17.44
CA ALA A 106 -12.51 1.83 18.70
C ALA A 106 -11.37 2.60 19.39
N SER A 107 -10.13 2.14 19.27
CA SER A 107 -8.95 2.85 19.78
C SER A 107 -8.67 4.16 19.03
N LEU A 108 -8.95 4.24 17.72
CA LEU A 108 -8.85 5.49 16.96
C LEU A 108 -9.83 6.55 17.45
N ALA A 109 -11.07 6.17 17.75
CA ALA A 109 -12.05 7.09 18.33
C ALA A 109 -11.62 7.58 19.73
N SER A 110 -11.08 6.68 20.55
CA SER A 110 -10.61 7.01 21.91
C SER A 110 -9.34 7.88 21.90
N LEU A 111 -8.34 7.55 21.07
CA LEU A 111 -7.09 8.32 20.94
C LEU A 111 -7.35 9.70 20.32
N ALA A 112 -8.25 9.78 19.34
CA ALA A 112 -8.66 11.05 18.74
C ALA A 112 -9.44 11.93 19.73
N ALA A 113 -10.37 11.34 20.49
CA ALA A 113 -11.13 12.04 21.52
C ALA A 113 -10.22 12.57 22.65
N ASN A 114 -9.22 11.80 23.05
CA ASN A 114 -8.33 12.16 24.16
C ASN A 114 -7.21 13.15 23.78
N ASN A 115 -6.95 13.38 22.49
CA ASN A 115 -5.87 14.25 22.02
C ASN A 115 -6.33 15.37 21.07
N SER A 116 -7.64 15.65 21.00
CA SER A 116 -8.20 16.68 20.11
C SER A 116 -7.75 16.52 18.65
N ILE A 117 -7.64 15.27 18.17
CA ILE A 117 -7.22 14.96 16.79
C ILE A 117 -8.48 14.79 15.95
N THR A 118 -8.56 15.47 14.81
CA THR A 118 -9.65 15.29 13.86
C THR A 118 -9.22 14.40 12.69
N ARG A 119 -10.18 13.67 12.11
CA ARG A 119 -9.95 12.93 10.86
C ARG A 119 -9.69 13.97 9.77
N GLY A 120 -8.54 13.90 9.12
CA GLY A 120 -8.25 14.79 7.99
C GLY A 120 -9.15 14.47 6.80
N ASP A 121 -9.77 15.50 6.22
CA ASP A 121 -10.43 15.39 4.92
C ASP A 121 -9.39 15.13 3.82
N LYS A 122 -9.78 14.32 2.82
CA LYS A 122 -8.93 13.92 1.69
C LYS A 122 -8.75 15.05 0.69
#